data_AF-A0A1D6HJZ7-F1
#
_entry.id   AF-A0A1D6HJZ7-F1
#
_cell.length_a   1.000
_cell.length_b   1.000
_cell.length_c   1.000
_cell.angle_alpha   90.00
_cell.angle_beta   90.00
_cell.angle_gamma   90.00
#
_symmetry.space_group_name_H-M   'P 1'
#
loop_
_entity.id
_entity.type
_entity.pdbx_description
1 polymer ?
#
loop_
_entity_poly.entity_id
_entity_poly.type
_entity_poly.pdbx_seq_one_letter_code
_entity_poly.pdbx_strand_id
1 'polypeptide(L)'
;MFVIYQYGKDYEYDAPVKLLVKHLHAMAESPDEQLVVVSQVLVSDINIGYEEIVNTQVLAFNGQPVKNLKNLATMVENCKDEFLKFDLEYDQIVVLETKTAKAATQDILTTHCIPSATSDDLKA
;
A
#
# COMPACT_ATOMS: atom_id res chain seq x y z
N MET A 1 3.60 -13.00 8.04
CA MET A 1 2.27 -13.46 8.47
C MET A 1 1.19 -12.48 7.98
N PHE A 2 1.06 -12.34 6.67
CA PHE A 2 0.02 -11.51 6.02
C PHE A 2 -0.75 -12.38 5.03
N VAL A 3 -0.01 -13.12 4.20
CA VAL A 3 -0.52 -14.08 3.23
C VAL A 3 -1.41 -15.17 3.87
N ILE A 4 -0.99 -15.76 4.99
CA ILE A 4 -1.81 -16.76 5.73
C ILE A 4 -3.09 -16.14 6.32
N TYR A 5 -3.05 -14.86 6.69
CA TYR A 5 -4.23 -14.17 7.24
C TYR A 5 -5.26 -13.85 6.15
N GLN A 6 -4.80 -13.40 4.98
CA GLN A 6 -5.66 -13.09 3.82
C GLN A 6 -6.24 -14.36 3.16
N TYR A 7 -5.44 -15.41 2.99
CA TYR A 7 -5.79 -16.56 2.14
C TYR A 7 -5.98 -17.87 2.92
N GLY A 8 -5.83 -17.85 4.24
CA GLY A 8 -6.03 -19.03 5.08
C GLY A 8 -4.95 -20.10 4.91
N LYS A 9 -5.31 -21.36 5.17
CA LYS A 9 -4.38 -22.50 5.12
C LYS A 9 -3.92 -22.85 3.71
N ASP A 10 -4.73 -22.55 2.69
CA ASP A 10 -4.49 -22.88 1.28
C ASP A 10 -3.89 -21.70 0.51
N TYR A 11 -3.17 -20.82 1.22
CA TYR A 11 -2.56 -19.63 0.63
C TYR A 11 -1.61 -19.92 -0.54
N GLU A 12 -1.03 -21.13 -0.59
CA GLU A 12 -0.16 -21.59 -1.68
C GLU A 12 -0.89 -21.71 -3.03
N TYR A 13 -2.23 -21.77 -3.00
CA TYR A 13 -3.08 -21.88 -4.19
C TYR A 13 -3.95 -20.64 -4.42
N ASP A 14 -4.45 -20.01 -3.35
CA ASP A 14 -5.35 -18.87 -3.44
C ASP A 14 -4.63 -17.52 -3.54
N ALA A 15 -3.39 -17.41 -3.04
CA ALA A 15 -2.67 -16.15 -3.14
C ALA A 15 -2.19 -15.89 -4.57
N PRO A 16 -2.15 -14.62 -5.02
CA PRO A 16 -1.71 -14.29 -6.36
C PRO A 16 -0.27 -14.76 -6.57
N VAL A 17 -0.04 -15.43 -7.70
CA VAL A 17 1.22 -16.11 -8.02
C VAL A 17 2.43 -15.19 -7.84
N LYS A 18 2.30 -13.89 -8.12
CA LYS A 18 3.40 -12.94 -7.91
C LYS A 18 3.77 -12.73 -6.44
N LEU A 19 2.79 -12.67 -5.53
CA LEU A 19 3.06 -12.62 -4.10
C LEU A 19 3.68 -13.93 -3.61
N LEU A 20 3.21 -15.08 -4.10
CA LEU A 20 3.79 -16.38 -3.78
C LEU A 20 5.22 -16.51 -4.31
N VAL A 21 5.47 -16.10 -5.55
CA VAL A 21 6.81 -16.10 -6.15
C VAL A 21 7.73 -15.20 -5.35
N LYS A 22 7.30 -14.00 -4.94
CA LYS A 22 8.14 -13.15 -4.09
C LYS A 22 8.30 -13.72 -2.68
N HIS A 23 7.28 -14.36 -2.11
CA HIS A 23 7.41 -14.99 -0.81
C HIS A 23 8.36 -16.20 -0.81
N LEU A 24 8.34 -17.00 -1.87
CA LEU A 24 9.09 -18.25 -2.00
C LEU A 24 10.48 -18.05 -2.62
N HIS A 25 10.65 -17.06 -3.49
CA HIS A 25 11.86 -16.85 -4.28
C HIS A 25 12.52 -15.47 -4.11
N ALA A 26 11.88 -14.47 -3.50
CA ALA A 26 12.57 -13.20 -3.28
C ALA A 26 13.56 -13.37 -2.12
N MET A 27 14.84 -13.20 -2.43
CA MET A 27 15.83 -12.87 -1.43
C MET A 27 15.84 -11.36 -1.28
N ALA A 28 15.74 -10.88 -0.04
CA ALA A 28 15.90 -9.46 0.26
C ALA A 28 17.33 -9.04 -0.17
N GLU A 29 17.44 -8.08 -1.08
CA GLU A 29 18.73 -7.52 -1.48
C GLU A 29 19.30 -6.64 -0.37
N SER A 30 18.44 -6.18 0.54
CA SER A 30 18.81 -5.40 1.74
C SER A 30 18.11 -5.95 2.99
N PRO A 31 18.75 -5.91 4.17
CA PRO A 31 18.18 -6.47 5.41
C PRO A 31 16.89 -5.78 5.85
N ASP A 32 16.69 -4.52 5.46
CA ASP A 32 15.50 -3.76 5.77
C ASP A 32 14.39 -3.86 4.71
N GLU A 33 14.63 -4.53 3.58
CA GLU A 33 13.70 -4.56 2.44
C GLU A 33 12.37 -5.22 2.80
N GLN A 34 11.25 -4.55 2.49
CA GLN A 34 9.91 -5.05 2.74
C GLN A 34 9.05 -4.99 1.48
N LEU A 35 8.31 -6.07 1.24
CA LEU A 35 7.31 -6.08 0.19
C LEU A 35 6.09 -5.25 0.60
N VAL A 36 5.97 -4.05 0.04
CA VAL A 36 4.84 -3.15 0.29
C VAL A 36 3.72 -3.43 -0.72
N VAL A 37 2.53 -3.72 -0.22
CA VAL A 37 1.34 -4.01 -1.04
C VAL A 37 0.16 -3.14 -0.63
N VAL A 38 -0.66 -2.78 -1.59
CA VAL A 38 -2.01 -2.27 -1.36
C VAL A 38 -2.88 -3.45 -0.97
N SER A 39 -3.22 -3.57 0.31
CA SER A 39 -4.06 -4.66 0.81
C SER A 39 -5.47 -4.57 0.24
N GLN A 40 -6.08 -3.39 0.36
CA GLN A 40 -7.42 -3.06 -0.11
C GLN A 40 -7.54 -1.55 -0.23
N VAL A 41 -8.44 -1.08 -1.09
CA VAL A 41 -8.82 0.33 -1.19
C VAL A 41 -10.11 0.55 -0.42
N LEU A 42 -10.09 1.44 0.57
CA LEU A 42 -11.28 1.83 1.34
C LEU A 42 -12.12 2.78 0.51
N VAL A 43 -13.20 2.28 -0.08
CA VAL A 43 -14.06 3.01 -1.02
C VAL A 43 -14.48 4.37 -0.46
N SER A 44 -14.17 5.42 -1.22
CA SER A 44 -14.49 6.81 -0.90
C SER A 44 -14.53 7.63 -2.19
N ASP A 45 -15.18 8.79 -2.17
CA ASP A 45 -15.33 9.64 -3.35
C ASP A 45 -13.97 10.05 -3.98
N ILE A 46 -12.90 10.03 -3.20
CA ILE A 46 -11.54 10.35 -3.67
C ILE A 46 -10.84 9.22 -4.43
N ASN A 47 -11.27 7.97 -4.25
CA ASN A 47 -10.61 6.81 -4.86
C ASN A 47 -11.52 6.05 -5.84
N ILE A 48 -12.55 6.73 -6.35
CA ILE A 48 -13.42 6.23 -7.41
C ILE A 48 -12.55 5.78 -8.60
N GLY A 49 -12.75 4.54 -9.03
CA GLY A 49 -11.97 3.93 -10.12
C GLY A 49 -10.71 3.17 -9.68
N TYR A 50 -10.34 3.22 -8.41
CA TYR A 50 -9.25 2.41 -7.82
C TYR A 50 -9.76 1.32 -6.86
N GLU A 51 -11.08 1.15 -6.77
CA GLU A 51 -11.75 0.30 -5.77
C GLU A 51 -11.42 -1.20 -5.93
N GLU A 52 -11.11 -1.63 -7.14
CA GLU A 52 -10.77 -3.03 -7.45
C GLU A 52 -9.29 -3.38 -7.14
N ILE A 53 -8.48 -2.42 -6.71
CA ILE A 53 -7.07 -2.67 -6.39
C ILE A 53 -6.96 -3.42 -5.07
N VAL A 54 -6.57 -4.68 -5.17
CA VAL A 54 -6.37 -5.57 -4.03
C VAL A 54 -5.05 -6.33 -4.17
N ASN A 55 -4.36 -6.52 -3.05
CA ASN A 55 -3.10 -7.26 -2.94
C ASN A 55 -2.06 -6.94 -4.03
N THR A 56 -1.99 -5.68 -4.46
CA THR A 56 -1.12 -5.24 -5.55
C THR A 56 0.14 -4.58 -4.99
N GLN A 57 1.31 -4.98 -5.46
CA GLN A 57 2.58 -4.42 -4.96
C GLN A 57 2.77 -2.97 -5.40
N VAL A 58 3.29 -2.13 -4.50
CA VAL A 58 3.79 -0.79 -4.81
C VAL A 58 5.26 -0.89 -5.20
N LEU A 59 5.60 -0.43 -6.40
CA LEU A 59 6.97 -0.43 -6.93
C LEU A 59 7.67 0.91 -6.67
N ALA A 60 6.99 2.01 -6.95
CA ALA A 60 7.53 3.35 -6.77
C ALA A 60 6.47 4.35 -6.31
N PHE A 61 6.93 5.43 -5.70
CA PHE A 61 6.13 6.55 -5.25
C PHE A 61 6.75 7.85 -5.76
N ASN A 62 6.00 8.66 -6.50
CA ASN A 62 6.49 9.88 -7.16
C ASN A 62 7.80 9.66 -7.96
N GLY A 63 7.94 8.49 -8.61
CA GLY A 63 9.14 8.11 -9.36
C GLY A 63 10.32 7.62 -8.50
N GLN A 64 10.17 7.56 -7.17
CA GLN A 64 11.18 7.00 -6.26
C GLN A 64 10.84 5.56 -5.87
N PRO A 65 11.78 4.60 -5.96
CA PRO A 65 11.51 3.21 -5.65
C PRO A 65 11.19 3.01 -4.16
N VAL A 66 10.13 2.24 -3.88
CA VAL A 66 9.66 1.95 -2.53
C VAL A 66 10.28 0.65 -2.05
N LYS A 67 11.19 0.74 -1.08
CA LYS A 67 11.85 -0.43 -0.48
C LYS A 67 11.13 -0.94 0.76
N ASN A 68 10.59 -0.04 1.59
CA ASN A 68 10.03 -0.35 2.91
C ASN A 68 8.74 0.42 3.17
N LEU A 69 7.88 -0.11 4.04
CA LEU A 69 6.63 0.57 4.43
C LEU A 69 6.91 1.89 5.15
N LYS A 70 7.92 1.91 6.03
CA LYS A 70 8.36 3.12 6.73
C LYS A 70 8.81 4.21 5.76
N ASN A 71 9.53 3.82 4.71
CA ASN A 71 9.97 4.74 3.66
C ASN A 71 8.79 5.34 2.92
N LEU A 72 7.81 4.51 2.53
CA LEU A 72 6.58 4.99 1.88
C LEU A 72 5.80 5.97 2.76
N ALA A 73 5.62 5.64 4.05
CA ALA A 73 4.92 6.52 5.00
C ALA A 73 5.63 7.89 5.09
N THR A 74 6.95 7.89 5.30
CA THR A 74 7.74 9.12 5.36
C THR A 74 7.68 9.91 4.04
N MET A 75 7.67 9.24 2.89
CA MET A 75 7.52 9.89 1.59
C MET A 75 6.15 10.56 1.42
N VAL A 76 5.07 9.89 1.80
CA VAL A 76 3.70 10.44 1.73
C VAL A 76 3.52 11.61 2.71
N GLU A 77 4.08 11.50 3.92
CA GLU A 77 4.02 12.59 4.90
C GLU A 77 4.81 13.82 4.44
N ASN A 78 6.03 13.62 3.95
CA ASN A 78 6.89 14.70 3.44
C ASN A 78 6.52 15.16 2.03
N CYS A 79 5.57 14.50 1.35
CA CYS A 79 5.13 14.90 0.03
C CYS A 79 4.48 16.28 0.09
N LYS A 80 5.06 17.23 -0.66
CA LYS A 80 4.56 18.60 -0.85
C LYS A 80 4.00 18.81 -2.25
N ASP A 81 4.06 17.79 -3.10
CA ASP A 81 3.48 17.82 -4.44
C ASP A 81 1.96 17.88 -4.35
N GLU A 82 1.34 18.40 -5.41
CA GLU A 82 -0.12 18.48 -5.52
C GLU A 82 -0.74 17.08 -5.64
N PHE A 83 0.01 16.11 -6.16
CA PHE A 83 -0.45 14.73 -6.39
C PHE A 83 0.50 13.69 -5.79
N LEU A 84 -0.10 12.64 -5.23
CA LEU A 84 0.52 11.40 -4.77
C LEU A 84 0.41 10.36 -5.89
N LYS A 85 1.52 10.04 -6.54
CA LYS A 85 1.59 9.03 -7.60
C LYS A 85 2.19 7.74 -7.05
N PHE A 86 1.40 6.67 -7.05
CA PHE A 86 1.83 5.33 -6.69
C PHE A 86 1.92 4.50 -7.97
N ASP A 87 3.13 4.08 -8.32
CA ASP A 87 3.36 3.11 -9.38
C ASP A 87 3.23 1.71 -8.77
N LEU A 88 2.20 1.01 -9.22
CA LEU A 88 1.87 -0.33 -8.80
C LEU A 88 2.42 -1.36 -9.79
N GLU A 89 2.39 -2.61 -9.37
CA GLU A 89 2.62 -3.74 -10.26
C GLU A 89 1.56 -3.78 -11.37
N TYR A 90 1.90 -4.36 -12.54
CA TYR A 90 1.06 -4.40 -13.75
C TYR A 90 0.93 -3.07 -14.52
N ASP A 91 1.94 -2.19 -14.43
CA ASP A 91 1.94 -0.86 -15.06
C ASP A 91 0.72 -0.01 -14.66
N GLN A 92 0.12 -0.33 -13.50
CA GLN A 92 -0.97 0.43 -12.93
C GLN A 92 -0.41 1.62 -12.15
N ILE A 93 -1.07 2.77 -12.28
CA ILE A 93 -0.65 4.00 -11.61
C ILE A 93 -1.87 4.55 -10.89
N VAL A 94 -1.73 4.76 -9.58
CA VAL A 94 -2.73 5.44 -8.76
C VAL A 94 -2.27 6.86 -8.52
N VAL A 95 -3.08 7.82 -8.92
CA VAL A 95 -2.82 9.24 -8.68
C VAL A 95 -3.93 9.81 -7.80
N LEU A 96 -3.55 10.37 -6.65
CA LEU A 96 -4.47 10.99 -5.69
C LEU A 96 -4.01 12.42 -5.40
N GLU A 97 -4.93 13.36 -5.24
CA GLU A 97 -4.57 14.73 -4.85
C GLU A 97 -4.17 14.79 -3.37
N THR A 98 -2.98 15.31 -3.05
CA THR A 98 -2.42 15.30 -1.70
C THR A 98 -3.31 16.01 -0.68
N LYS A 99 -3.89 17.16 -1.05
CA LYS A 99 -4.75 17.95 -0.17
C LYS A 99 -6.03 17.21 0.18
N THR A 100 -6.71 16.72 -0.85
CA THR A 100 -8.00 16.06 -0.71
C THR A 100 -7.83 14.68 -0.07
N ALA A 101 -6.73 13.96 -0.38
CA ALA A 101 -6.41 12.66 0.23
C ALA A 101 -6.18 12.81 1.74
N LYS A 102 -5.39 13.80 2.16
CA LYS A 102 -5.15 14.07 3.59
C LYS A 102 -6.44 14.49 4.32
N ALA A 103 -7.32 15.26 3.68
CA ALA A 103 -8.61 15.62 4.25
C ALA A 103 -9.55 14.40 4.38
N ALA A 104 -9.69 13.62 3.30
CA ALA A 104 -10.57 12.45 3.26
C ALA A 104 -10.11 11.32 4.18
N THR A 105 -8.80 11.25 4.51
CA THR A 105 -8.26 10.22 5.41
C THR A 105 -9.00 10.20 6.74
N GLN A 106 -9.30 11.35 7.34
CA GLN A 106 -9.96 11.41 8.64
C GLN A 106 -11.41 10.89 8.58
N ASP A 107 -12.15 11.24 7.52
CA ASP A 107 -13.51 10.75 7.28
C ASP A 107 -13.53 9.25 7.02
N ILE A 108 -12.64 8.74 6.17
CA ILE A 108 -12.53 7.31 5.87
C ILE A 108 -12.22 6.50 7.13
N LEU A 109 -11.27 6.95 7.95
CA LEU A 109 -10.92 6.26 9.21
C LEU A 109 -12.12 6.21 10.16
N THR A 110 -12.89 7.30 10.24
CA THR A 110 -14.09 7.38 11.08
C THR A 110 -15.16 6.41 10.58
N THR A 111 -15.42 6.37 9.27
CA THR A 111 -16.38 5.46 8.64
C THR A 111 -16.01 3.99 8.86
N HIS A 112 -14.72 3.66 8.79
CA HIS A 112 -14.23 2.29 8.97
C HIS A 112 -13.88 1.93 10.42
N CYS A 113 -14.18 2.82 11.40
CA CYS A 113 -13.86 2.64 12.81
C CYS A 113 -12.38 2.32 13.08
N ILE A 114 -11.49 2.92 12.30
CA ILE A 114 -10.04 2.72 12.42
C ILE A 114 -9.49 3.79 13.37
N PRO A 115 -8.91 3.41 14.52
CA PRO A 115 -8.51 4.37 15.56
C PRO A 115 -7.27 5.19 15.18
N SER A 116 -6.46 4.74 14.23
CA SER A 116 -5.21 5.41 13.83
C SER A 116 -4.88 5.14 12.37
N ALA A 117 -4.50 6.20 11.64
CA ALA A 117 -4.07 6.12 10.24
C ALA A 117 -2.79 5.29 10.03
N THR A 118 -1.92 5.30 11.04
CA THR A 118 -0.62 4.64 11.02
C THR A 118 -0.43 3.81 12.29
N SER A 119 0.27 2.69 12.17
CA SER A 119 0.70 1.88 13.33
C SER A 119 1.66 2.69 14.21
N ASP A 120 1.68 2.42 15.51
CA ASP A 120 2.54 3.16 16.44
C ASP A 120 4.03 3.00 16.11
N ASP A 121 4.48 1.89 15.51
CA ASP A 121 5.85 1.70 15.01
C ASP A 121 6.24 2.65 13.84
N LEU A 122 5.24 3.25 13.19
CA LEU A 122 5.40 4.21 12.10
C LEU A 122 5.19 5.65 12.55
N LYS A 123 4.63 5.86 13.75
CA LYS A 123 4.56 7.19 14.37
C LYS A 123 5.96 7.51 14.92
N ALA A 124 6.55 8.59 14.42
CA ALA A 124 7.83 9.09 14.93
C ALA A 124 7.72 9.61 16.37
#